data_AF-A0A2D4HC20-F1
#
_entry.id   AF-A0A2D4HC20-F1
#
_cell.length_a   1.000
_cell.length_b   1.000
_cell.length_c   1.000
_cell.angle_alpha   90.00
_cell.angle_beta   90.00
_cell.angle_gamma   90.00
#
_symmetry.space_group_name_H-M   'P 1'
#
loop_
_entity.id
_entity.type
_entity.pdbx_description
1 polymer ?
#
loop_
_entity_poly.entity_id
_entity_poly.type
_entity_poly.pdbx_seq_one_letter_code
_entity_poly.pdbx_strand_id
1 'polypeptide(L)'
;MANFWSSGKYSRCRRVEVDMVRTMEVFLAQLRLLFGISSGPLPEGALLESPGNEGLADWELDRLLWSRTVENVATVSTTLTSLAQLLDKIGNIVIKDAVASEVYHAVESARRAMTELSLGRLDSAFQA
;
A
#
# COMPACT_ATOMS: atom_id res chain seq x y z
N MET A 1 -24.88 68.18 7.42
CA MET A 1 -23.61 67.53 7.03
C MET A 1 -23.15 66.69 8.22
N ALA A 2 -23.50 65.39 8.24
CA ALA A 2 -23.08 64.45 9.28
C ALA A 2 -23.08 63.03 8.70
N ASN A 3 -22.03 62.29 9.02
CA ASN A 3 -21.62 61.03 8.40
C ASN A 3 -22.51 59.85 8.80
N PHE A 4 -22.81 58.95 7.87
CA PHE A 4 -23.32 57.61 8.19
C PHE A 4 -22.58 56.57 7.35
N TRP A 5 -21.46 56.10 7.90
CA TRP A 5 -20.87 54.84 7.48
C TRP A 5 -21.83 53.71 7.84
N SER A 6 -22.48 53.10 6.85
CA SER A 6 -22.93 51.71 6.92
C SER A 6 -23.17 51.28 5.48
N SER A 7 -22.40 50.38 4.90
CA SER A 7 -22.49 48.98 5.29
C SER A 7 -21.22 48.28 4.83
N GLY A 8 -20.57 47.58 5.75
CA GLY A 8 -19.53 46.62 5.41
C GLY A 8 -20.07 45.64 4.38
N LYS A 9 -19.41 45.58 3.21
CA LYS A 9 -19.61 44.49 2.26
C LYS A 9 -19.04 43.24 2.92
N TYR A 10 -19.86 42.55 3.70
CA TYR A 10 -19.54 41.20 4.17
C TYR A 10 -19.25 40.36 2.94
N SER A 11 -17.98 39.98 2.81
CA SER A 11 -17.47 39.06 1.81
C SER A 11 -18.46 37.90 1.65
N ARG A 12 -19.00 37.74 0.44
CA ARG A 12 -19.95 36.67 0.11
C ARG A 12 -19.20 35.35 0.22
N CYS A 13 -19.18 34.76 1.42
CA CYS A 13 -18.74 33.39 1.64
C CYS A 13 -19.69 32.50 0.85
N ARG A 14 -19.27 32.15 -0.37
CA ARG A 14 -20.03 31.31 -1.28
C ARG A 14 -19.88 29.89 -0.73
N ARG A 15 -20.89 29.43 0.00
CA ARG A 15 -20.93 28.06 0.52
C ARG A 15 -20.95 27.13 -0.69
N VAL A 16 -19.82 26.46 -0.94
CA VAL A 16 -19.73 25.44 -1.98
C VAL A 16 -20.30 24.17 -1.37
N GLU A 17 -21.44 23.73 -1.87
CA GLU A 17 -21.99 22.42 -1.54
C GLU A 17 -21.25 21.39 -2.38
N VAL A 18 -20.48 20.53 -1.73
CA VAL A 18 -19.75 19.45 -2.38
C VAL A 18 -20.62 18.21 -2.32
N ASP A 19 -20.88 17.62 -3.48
CA ASP A 19 -21.45 16.28 -3.55
C ASP A 19 -20.38 15.27 -3.12
N MET A 20 -20.48 14.86 -1.85
CA MET A 20 -19.52 13.94 -1.25
C MET A 20 -19.61 12.54 -1.87
N VAL A 21 -20.78 12.12 -2.38
CA VAL A 21 -20.92 10.80 -3.01
C VAL A 21 -20.10 10.76 -4.29
N ARG A 22 -20.33 11.74 -5.18
CA ARG A 22 -19.58 11.84 -6.44
C ARG A 22 -18.09 12.08 -6.21
N THR A 23 -17.73 12.84 -5.18
CA THR A 23 -16.32 13.08 -4.83
C THR A 23 -15.65 11.78 -4.38
N MET A 24 -16.32 10.97 -3.55
CA MET A 24 -15.80 9.69 -3.10
C MET A 24 -15.69 8.66 -4.23
N GLU A 25 -16.63 8.64 -5.19
CA GLU A 25 -16.52 7.78 -6.38
C GLU A 25 -15.24 8.06 -7.19
N VAL A 26 -14.95 9.34 -7.45
CA VAL A 26 -13.75 9.75 -8.18
C VAL A 26 -12.49 9.42 -7.38
N PHE A 27 -12.50 9.68 -6.08
CA PHE A 27 -11.39 9.36 -5.19
C PHE A 27 -11.10 7.86 -5.17
N LEU A 28 -12.13 7.01 -5.03
CA LEU A 28 -11.97 5.55 -5.03
C LEU A 28 -11.47 5.04 -6.38
N ALA A 29 -11.98 5.58 -7.49
CA ALA A 29 -11.48 5.24 -8.82
C ALA A 29 -9.98 5.57 -8.97
N GLN A 30 -9.56 6.74 -8.52
CA GLN A 30 -8.14 7.15 -8.54
C GLN A 30 -7.28 6.30 -7.60
N LEU A 31 -7.78 5.98 -6.41
CA LEU A 31 -7.09 5.14 -5.43
C LEU A 31 -6.87 3.72 -5.99
N ARG A 32 -7.88 3.13 -6.64
CA ARG A 32 -7.76 1.84 -7.32
C ARG A 32 -6.70 1.86 -8.42
N LEU A 33 -6.66 2.92 -9.22
CA LEU A 33 -5.61 3.11 -10.23
C LEU A 33 -4.21 3.18 -9.60
N LEU A 34 -4.06 3.89 -8.48
CA LEU A 34 -2.79 3.99 -7.76
C LEU A 34 -2.32 2.62 -7.23
N PHE A 35 -3.25 1.78 -6.80
CA PHE A 35 -2.97 0.40 -6.38
C PHE A 35 -2.80 -0.58 -7.56
N GLY A 36 -2.95 -0.12 -8.80
CA GLY A 36 -2.86 -0.98 -9.98
C GLY A 36 -4.04 -1.94 -10.14
N ILE A 37 -5.15 -1.68 -9.45
CA ILE A 37 -6.39 -2.43 -9.58
C ILE A 37 -7.11 -1.88 -10.81
N SER A 38 -7.02 -2.62 -11.92
CA SER A 38 -7.75 -2.31 -13.14
C SER A 38 -8.92 -3.27 -13.32
N SER A 39 -10.07 -2.72 -13.68
CA SER A 39 -11.22 -3.48 -14.15
C SER A 39 -10.88 -4.03 -15.55
N GLY A 40 -10.13 -5.12 -15.60
CA GLY A 40 -9.89 -5.85 -16.83
C GLY A 40 -11.18 -6.43 -17.40
N PRO A 41 -11.20 -6.83 -18.69
CA PRO A 41 -12.35 -7.53 -19.26
C PRO A 41 -12.57 -8.82 -18.47
N LEU A 42 -13.75 -8.91 -17.86
CA LEU A 42 -14.19 -10.13 -17.17
C LEU A 42 -14.44 -11.23 -18.20
N PRO A 43 -14.14 -12.51 -17.88
CA PRO A 43 -14.59 -13.64 -18.69
C PRO A 43 -16.10 -13.56 -18.91
N GLU A 44 -16.57 -13.91 -20.11
CA GLU A 44 -18.02 -13.92 -20.39
C GLU A 44 -18.76 -14.78 -19.36
N GLY A 45 -19.73 -14.18 -18.67
CA GLY A 45 -20.51 -14.83 -17.61
C GLY A 45 -19.95 -14.69 -16.19
N ALA A 46 -18.79 -14.06 -15.99
CA ALA A 46 -18.29 -13.75 -14.65
C ALA A 46 -19.04 -12.55 -14.06
N LEU A 47 -19.72 -12.77 -12.94
CA LEU A 47 -20.30 -11.71 -12.11
C LEU A 47 -19.33 -11.43 -10.96
N LEU A 48 -18.77 -10.23 -10.92
CA LEU A 48 -18.05 -9.76 -9.73
C LEU A 48 -19.06 -9.15 -8.76
N GLU A 49 -18.97 -9.53 -7.48
CA GLU A 49 -19.63 -8.76 -6.44
C GLU A 49 -19.02 -7.36 -6.37
N SER A 50 -19.90 -6.37 -6.33
CA SER A 50 -19.48 -5.01 -6.02
C SER A 50 -19.06 -4.97 -4.56
N PRO A 51 -17.96 -4.28 -4.20
CA PRO A 51 -17.47 -4.19 -2.82
C PRO A 51 -18.35 -3.37 -1.87
N GLY A 52 -19.62 -3.16 -2.23
CA GLY A 52 -20.59 -2.43 -1.42
C GLY A 52 -20.04 -1.08 -0.95
N ASN A 53 -19.93 -0.94 0.36
CA ASN A 53 -19.46 0.28 1.02
C ASN A 53 -18.00 0.21 1.49
N GLU A 54 -17.30 -0.90 1.26
CA GLU A 54 -15.94 -1.16 1.74
C GLU A 54 -14.87 -0.63 0.78
N GLY A 55 -15.27 -0.23 -0.43
CA GLY A 55 -14.40 0.46 -1.41
C GLY A 55 -13.46 -0.47 -2.19
N LEU A 56 -13.11 -1.64 -1.66
CA LEU A 56 -12.39 -2.74 -2.32
C LEU A 56 -13.08 -4.08 -2.06
N ALA A 57 -13.00 -5.01 -3.02
CA ALA A 57 -13.48 -6.37 -2.84
C ALA A 57 -12.39 -7.23 -2.17
N ASP A 58 -12.78 -8.27 -1.43
CA ASP A 58 -11.85 -9.16 -0.72
C ASP A 58 -10.78 -9.74 -1.65
N TRP A 59 -11.16 -10.17 -2.85
CA TRP A 59 -10.21 -10.70 -3.83
C TRP A 59 -9.23 -9.63 -4.37
N GLU A 60 -9.66 -8.36 -4.44
CA GLU A 60 -8.79 -7.24 -4.83
C GLU A 60 -7.75 -7.02 -3.73
N LEU A 61 -8.17 -7.08 -2.47
CA LEU A 61 -7.29 -6.99 -1.31
C LEU A 61 -6.31 -8.18 -1.27
N ASP A 62 -6.78 -9.40 -1.44
CA ASP A 62 -5.95 -10.61 -1.50
C ASP A 62 -4.86 -10.49 -2.56
N ARG A 63 -5.24 -10.05 -3.77
CA ARG A 63 -4.29 -9.82 -4.86
C ARG A 63 -3.23 -8.78 -4.50
N LEU A 64 -3.62 -7.70 -3.82
CA LEU A 64 -2.69 -6.68 -3.35
C LEU A 64 -1.72 -7.25 -2.30
N LEU A 65 -2.23 -7.95 -1.29
CA LEU A 65 -1.42 -8.56 -0.23
C LEU A 65 -0.41 -9.54 -0.81
N TRP A 66 -0.85 -10.39 -1.73
CA TRP A 66 0.03 -11.32 -2.43
C TRP A 66 1.13 -10.60 -3.21
N SER A 67 0.75 -9.63 -4.07
CA SER A 67 1.71 -8.89 -4.89
C SER A 67 2.75 -8.16 -4.05
N ARG A 68 2.31 -7.50 -2.96
CA ARG A 68 3.20 -6.77 -2.06
C ARG A 68 4.13 -7.68 -1.28
N THR A 69 3.63 -8.82 -0.81
CA THR A 69 4.46 -9.77 -0.09
C THR A 69 5.55 -10.35 -1.00
N VAL A 70 5.21 -10.70 -2.24
CA VAL A 70 6.18 -11.20 -3.22
C VAL A 70 7.23 -10.13 -3.56
N GLU A 71 6.81 -8.87 -3.77
CA GLU A 71 7.70 -7.74 -4.02
C GLU A 71 8.65 -7.48 -2.84
N ASN A 72 8.14 -7.53 -1.61
CA ASN A 72 8.93 -7.36 -0.39
C ASN A 72 9.97 -8.49 -0.26
N VAL A 73 9.58 -9.75 -0.45
CA VAL A 73 10.49 -10.90 -0.39
C VAL A 73 11.59 -10.78 -1.45
N ALA A 74 11.26 -10.37 -2.68
CA ALA A 74 12.23 -10.16 -3.74
C ALA A 74 13.23 -9.02 -3.39
N THR A 75 12.72 -7.93 -2.82
CA THR A 75 13.52 -6.77 -2.38
C THR A 75 14.47 -7.14 -1.25
N VAL A 76 13.98 -7.84 -0.22
CA VAL A 76 14.79 -8.34 0.89
C VAL A 76 15.86 -9.30 0.38
N SER A 77 15.51 -10.25 -0.49
CA SER A 77 16.46 -11.21 -1.08
C SER A 77 17.58 -10.51 -1.84
N THR A 78 17.24 -9.49 -2.64
CA THR A 78 18.22 -8.69 -3.39
C THR A 78 19.13 -7.89 -2.44
N THR A 79 18.55 -7.29 -1.39
CA THR A 79 19.28 -6.50 -0.40
C THR A 79 20.25 -7.39 0.38
N LEU A 80 19.80 -8.55 0.86
CA LEU A 80 20.65 -9.54 1.54
C LEU A 80 21.75 -10.08 0.63
N THR A 81 21.45 -10.32 -0.65
CA THR A 81 22.45 -10.76 -1.63
C THR A 81 23.53 -9.70 -1.84
N SER A 82 23.14 -8.43 -2.01
CA SER A 82 24.11 -7.34 -2.17
C SER A 82 24.94 -7.10 -0.90
N LEU A 83 24.34 -7.27 0.29
CA LEU A 83 25.06 -7.22 1.56
C LEU A 83 26.09 -8.35 1.67
N ALA A 84 25.71 -9.58 1.33
CA ALA A 84 26.62 -10.73 1.35
C ALA A 84 27.81 -10.51 0.39
N GLN A 85 27.55 -10.01 -0.81
CA GLN A 85 28.60 -9.67 -1.78
C GLN A 85 29.52 -8.54 -1.30
N LEU A 86 28.98 -7.56 -0.57
CA LEU A 86 29.77 -6.48 -0.01
C LEU A 86 30.69 -7.00 1.10
N LEU A 87 30.17 -7.85 2.00
CA LEU A 87 30.93 -8.47 3.09
C LEU A 87 32.08 -9.35 2.58
N ASP A 88 31.84 -10.13 1.52
CA ASP A 88 32.86 -10.96 0.87
C ASP A 88 34.05 -10.13 0.33
N LYS A 89 33.77 -8.93 -0.19
CA LYS A 89 34.79 -8.01 -0.73
C LYS A 89 35.63 -7.29 0.34
N ILE A 90 35.14 -7.24 1.58
CA ILE A 90 35.76 -6.48 2.68
C ILE A 90 36.05 -7.37 3.90
N GLY A 91 36.54 -8.59 3.66
CA GLY A 91 36.66 -9.70 4.61
C GLY A 91 37.42 -9.51 5.93
N ASN A 92 37.79 -8.28 6.31
CA ASN A 92 38.39 -7.94 7.61
C ASN A 92 37.48 -7.05 8.49
N ILE A 93 36.18 -6.98 8.21
CA ILE A 93 35.23 -6.22 9.03
C ILE A 93 34.73 -7.08 10.20
N VAL A 94 34.89 -6.55 11.42
CA VAL A 94 34.19 -7.04 12.61
C VAL A 94 32.72 -6.59 12.51
N ILE A 95 31.83 -7.53 12.19
CA ILE A 95 30.39 -7.28 12.21
C ILE A 95 29.97 -7.13 13.68
N LYS A 96 29.33 -6.01 14.02
CA LYS A 96 28.74 -5.84 15.36
C LYS A 96 27.58 -6.82 15.53
N ASP A 97 27.45 -7.43 16.71
CA ASP A 97 26.42 -8.44 17.01
C ASP A 97 25.00 -7.98 16.67
N ALA A 98 24.69 -6.68 16.91
CA ALA A 98 23.40 -6.11 16.55
C ALA A 98 23.11 -6.18 15.05
N VAL A 99 24.11 -5.89 14.20
CA VAL A 99 23.95 -5.95 12.73
C VAL A 99 23.78 -7.41 12.28
N ALA A 100 24.51 -8.35 12.88
CA ALA A 100 24.34 -9.77 12.58
C ALA A 100 22.92 -10.25 12.95
N SER A 101 22.41 -9.85 14.13
CA SER A 101 21.06 -10.20 14.57
C SER A 101 19.98 -9.69 13.61
N GLU A 102 20.09 -8.44 13.16
CA GLU A 102 19.14 -7.87 12.18
C GLU A 102 19.15 -8.64 10.85
N VAL A 103 20.33 -9.06 10.38
CA VAL A 103 20.45 -9.87 9.16
C VAL A 103 19.77 -11.24 9.34
N TYR A 104 19.99 -11.91 10.47
CA TYR A 104 19.31 -13.16 10.78
C TYR A 104 17.79 -12.98 10.88
N HIS A 105 17.32 -11.90 11.50
CA HIS A 105 15.90 -11.56 11.56
C HIS A 105 15.30 -11.34 10.17
N ALA A 106 15.98 -10.58 9.31
CA ALA A 106 15.52 -10.35 7.94
C ALA A 106 15.41 -11.65 7.13
N VAL A 107 16.39 -12.56 7.28
CA VAL A 107 16.34 -13.88 6.64
C VAL A 107 15.16 -14.70 7.16
N GLU A 108 14.95 -14.74 8.48
CA GLU A 108 13.87 -15.52 9.07
C GLU A 108 12.48 -14.95 8.74
N SER A 109 12.31 -13.63 8.77
CA SER A 109 11.09 -12.96 8.33
C SER A 109 10.77 -13.26 6.87
N ALA A 110 11.76 -13.16 5.97
CA ALA A 110 11.55 -13.53 4.56
C ALA A 110 11.15 -15.01 4.40
N ARG A 111 11.76 -15.92 5.18
CA ARG A 111 11.42 -17.36 5.17
C ARG A 111 10.00 -17.61 5.68
N ARG A 112 9.60 -16.92 6.75
CA ARG A 112 8.24 -16.97 7.30
C ARG A 112 7.21 -16.45 6.30
N ALA A 113 7.47 -15.30 5.67
CA ALA A 113 6.61 -14.74 4.64
C ALA A 113 6.38 -15.74 3.49
N MET A 114 7.46 -16.38 2.98
CA MET A 114 7.35 -17.40 1.94
C MET A 114 6.57 -18.64 2.38
N THR A 115 6.73 -19.06 3.64
CA THR A 115 6.01 -20.21 4.20
C THR A 115 4.52 -19.92 4.30
N GLU A 116 4.13 -18.78 4.86
CA GLU A 116 2.73 -18.39 4.98
C GLU A 116 2.09 -18.14 3.60
N LEU A 117 2.84 -17.58 2.63
CA LEU A 117 2.40 -17.49 1.23
C LEU A 117 2.08 -18.86 0.63
N SER A 118 2.93 -19.87 0.88
CA SER A 118 2.71 -21.24 0.37
C SER A 118 1.49 -21.93 0.99
N LEU A 119 1.08 -21.49 2.19
CA LEU A 119 -0.12 -21.95 2.89
C LEU A 119 -1.37 -21.13 2.53
N GLY A 120 -1.24 -20.11 1.67
CA GLY A 120 -2.34 -19.22 1.27
C GLY A 120 -2.76 -18.21 2.35
N ARG A 121 -1.95 -18.01 3.40
CA ARG A 121 -2.26 -17.10 4.52
C ARG A 121 -1.69 -15.71 4.25
N LEU A 122 -2.40 -14.94 3.44
CA LEU A 122 -1.90 -13.68 2.88
C LEU A 122 -1.60 -12.61 3.95
N ASP A 123 -2.48 -12.41 4.93
CA ASP A 123 -2.25 -11.45 6.02
C ASP A 123 -1.01 -11.78 6.85
N SER A 124 -0.87 -13.06 7.23
CA SER A 124 0.27 -13.53 8.02
C SER A 124 1.58 -13.43 7.24
N ALA A 125 1.52 -13.68 5.93
CA ALA A 125 2.67 -13.56 5.07
C ALA A 125 3.12 -12.11 4.89
N PHE A 126 2.17 -11.18 4.79
CA PHE A 126 2.46 -9.75 4.65
C PHE A 126 3.04 -9.13 5.94
N GLN A 127 2.65 -9.63 7.12
CA GLN A 127 3.11 -9.13 8.42
C GLN A 127 4.40 -9.76 8.96
N ALA A 128 4.93 -10.78 8.29
CA ALA A 128 6.11 -11.55 8.73
C ALA A 128 7.42 -10.76 8.61
#